data_AF-A0AAW8L6Q8-F1
#
_entry.id   AF-A0AAW8L6Q8-F1
#
_cell.length_a   1.000
_cell.length_b   1.000
_cell.length_c   1.000
_cell.angle_alpha   90.00
_cell.angle_beta   90.00
_cell.angle_gamma   90.00
#
_symmetry.space_group_name_H-M   'P 1'
#
loop_
_entity.id
_entity.type
_entity.pdbx_description
1 polymer ?
#
loop_
_entity_poly.entity_id
_entity_poly.type
_entity_poly.pdbx_seq_one_letter_code
_entity_poly.pdbx_strand_id
1 'polypeptide(L)'
;LEQMAYVGETPWHGLGNQLTQNQPIEVWAQQAGMDWRIESSNVSYMAQNDRGQSIIMPYEEQRVLYRSDTHAPLSVVSQRFQEVQPREILEFYRDLTEQSGFELETAGVLKGGKKFWALARTGQTSMLK
;
A
#
# COMPACT_ATOMS: atom_id res chain seq x y z
N LEU A 1 -8.61 5.68 6.63
CA LEU A 1 -7.33 5.59 7.37
C LEU A 1 -6.22 5.95 6.42
N GLU A 2 -5.57 7.08 6.69
CA GLU A 2 -4.35 7.54 6.01
C GLU A 2 -3.27 7.58 7.08
N GLN A 3 -2.12 6.97 6.80
CA GLN A 3 -1.06 6.78 7.79
C GLN A 3 0.29 6.82 7.11
N MET A 4 1.29 7.36 7.79
CA MET A 4 2.65 7.41 7.30
C MET A 4 3.65 7.38 8.44
N ALA A 5 4.85 6.92 8.16
CA ALA A 5 6.02 7.01 9.03
C ALA A 5 7.14 7.77 8.33
N TYR A 6 7.99 8.45 9.09
CA TYR A 6 9.09 9.24 8.56
C TYR A 6 10.29 9.26 9.50
N VAL A 7 11.47 9.56 8.96
CA VAL A 7 12.71 9.81 9.71
C VAL A 7 13.17 11.25 9.47
N GLY A 8 13.79 11.86 10.48
CA GLY A 8 14.35 13.22 10.36
C GLY A 8 13.33 14.31 10.68
N GLU A 9 13.27 15.33 9.82
CA GLU A 9 12.42 16.50 10.03
C GLU A 9 10.93 16.16 9.94
N THR A 10 10.12 16.89 10.73
CA THR A 10 8.67 16.69 10.73
C THR A 10 8.07 17.17 9.41
N PRO A 11 7.24 16.35 8.73
CA PRO A 11 6.55 16.76 7.50
C PRO A 11 5.74 18.04 7.71
N TRP A 12 5.57 18.83 6.65
CA TRP A 12 4.89 20.13 6.68
C TRP A 12 3.48 20.12 7.28
N HIS A 13 2.76 19.00 7.17
CA HIS A 13 1.42 18.84 7.73
C HIS A 13 1.41 18.41 9.21
N GLY A 14 2.58 18.11 9.79
CA GLY A 14 2.73 17.74 11.21
C GLY A 14 2.10 16.40 11.61
N LEU A 15 1.78 15.52 10.64
CA LEU A 15 1.18 14.20 10.89
C LEU A 15 2.19 13.10 10.58
N GLY A 16 1.91 11.90 11.09
CA GLY A 16 2.71 10.70 10.85
C GLY A 16 3.49 10.26 12.08
N ASN A 17 4.10 9.09 11.97
CA ASN A 17 4.84 8.46 13.04
C ASN A 17 6.34 8.69 12.82
N GLN A 18 6.98 9.47 13.68
CA GLN A 18 8.42 9.68 13.62
C GLN A 18 9.16 8.41 14.07
N LEU A 19 10.13 7.99 13.28
CA LEU A 19 11.03 6.88 13.55
C LEU A 19 12.46 7.38 13.72
N THR A 20 13.26 6.63 14.46
CA THR A 20 14.72 6.79 14.41
C THR A 20 15.28 6.19 13.12
N GLN A 21 16.48 6.58 12.73
CA GLN A 21 17.19 5.97 11.60
C GLN A 21 17.40 4.45 11.80
N ASN A 22 17.53 3.72 10.70
CA ASN A 22 17.86 2.29 10.64
C ASN A 22 16.89 1.37 11.39
N GLN A 23 15.63 1.78 11.51
CA GLN A 23 14.58 0.90 12.05
C GLN A 23 14.29 -0.27 11.11
N PRO A 24 14.01 -1.48 11.65
CA PRO A 24 13.62 -2.64 10.85
C PRO A 24 12.38 -2.38 10.00
N ILE A 25 12.26 -3.06 8.86
CA ILE A 25 11.13 -2.91 7.94
C ILE A 25 9.78 -3.27 8.58
N GLU A 26 9.76 -4.14 9.59
CA GLU A 26 8.57 -4.49 10.36
C GLU A 26 8.02 -3.27 11.11
N VAL A 27 8.91 -2.47 11.68
CA VAL A 27 8.55 -1.22 12.35
C VAL A 27 8.00 -0.23 11.33
N TRP A 28 8.64 -0.12 10.16
CA TRP A 28 8.11 0.69 9.07
C TRP A 28 6.73 0.22 8.61
N ALA A 29 6.53 -1.07 8.42
CA ALA A 29 5.25 -1.63 7.98
C ALA A 29 4.13 -1.24 8.95
N GLN A 30 4.36 -1.40 10.24
CA GLN A 30 3.37 -1.04 11.26
C GLN A 30 3.11 0.46 11.31
N GLN A 31 4.17 1.26 11.39
CA GLN A 31 4.07 2.70 11.63
C GLN A 31 3.59 3.46 10.38
N ALA A 32 3.87 2.96 9.18
CA ALA A 32 3.36 3.49 7.92
C ALA A 32 1.95 2.99 7.56
N GLY A 33 1.37 2.06 8.33
CA GLY A 33 0.06 1.48 8.03
C GLY A 33 0.06 0.50 6.84
N MET A 34 1.18 -0.18 6.62
CA MET A 34 1.43 -1.17 5.57
C MET A 34 1.49 -2.63 6.09
N ASP A 35 1.30 -2.88 7.39
CA ASP A 35 1.33 -4.22 8.00
C ASP A 35 0.03 -5.02 7.75
N TRP A 36 -0.24 -5.30 6.48
CA TRP A 36 -1.39 -6.09 6.02
C TRP A 36 -1.13 -6.59 4.59
N ARG A 37 -1.93 -7.56 4.14
CA ARG A 37 -1.82 -8.15 2.80
C ARG A 37 -3.00 -7.79 1.92
N ILE A 38 -2.72 -7.58 0.64
CA ILE A 38 -3.76 -7.53 -0.39
C ILE A 38 -4.20 -8.98 -0.62
N GLU A 39 -5.47 -9.25 -0.32
CA GLU A 39 -6.15 -10.51 -0.58
C GLU A 39 -7.12 -10.32 -1.74
N SER A 40 -7.61 -11.42 -2.32
CA SER A 40 -8.57 -11.34 -3.41
C SER A 40 -9.67 -12.40 -3.36
N SER A 41 -10.80 -12.07 -3.99
CA SER A 41 -11.96 -12.95 -4.11
C SER A 41 -12.71 -12.69 -5.42
N ASN A 42 -13.44 -13.70 -5.91
CA ASN A 42 -14.28 -13.56 -7.11
C ASN A 42 -15.38 -12.51 -6.88
N VAL A 43 -15.68 -11.75 -7.93
CA VAL A 43 -16.78 -10.77 -7.90
C VAL A 43 -18.08 -11.45 -8.33
N SER A 44 -19.16 -11.08 -7.64
CA SER A 44 -20.53 -11.34 -8.09
C SER A 44 -21.34 -10.05 -7.98
N TYR A 45 -22.34 -9.89 -8.83
CA TYR A 45 -23.22 -8.70 -8.84
C TYR A 45 -24.68 -9.12 -8.77
N MET A 46 -25.51 -8.21 -8.24
CA MET A 46 -26.95 -8.39 -8.22
C MET A 46 -27.55 -7.91 -9.54
N ALA A 47 -28.43 -8.72 -10.12
CA ALA A 47 -29.23 -8.39 -11.28
C ALA A 47 -30.71 -8.75 -11.02
N GLN A 48 -31.60 -8.37 -11.93
CA GLN A 48 -32.98 -8.80 -11.94
C GLN A 48 -33.25 -9.63 -13.19
N ASN A 49 -33.96 -10.74 -13.04
CA ASN A 49 -34.44 -11.50 -14.19
C ASN A 49 -35.69 -10.85 -14.81
N ASP A 50 -36.17 -11.38 -15.94
CA ASP A 50 -37.37 -10.89 -16.63
C ASP A 50 -38.65 -10.94 -15.78
N ARG A 51 -38.64 -11.69 -14.68
CA ARG A 51 -39.73 -11.79 -13.69
C ARG A 51 -39.56 -10.83 -12.51
N GLY A 52 -38.58 -9.93 -12.54
CA GLY A 52 -38.29 -8.96 -11.50
C GLY A 52 -37.63 -9.53 -10.23
N GLN A 53 -37.21 -10.79 -10.23
CA GLN A 53 -36.56 -11.42 -9.07
C GLN A 53 -35.07 -11.09 -9.03
N SER A 54 -34.55 -10.72 -7.85
CA SER A 54 -33.11 -10.54 -7.66
C SER A 54 -32.36 -11.87 -7.80
N ILE A 55 -31.34 -11.87 -8.66
CA ILE A 55 -30.42 -13.00 -8.89
C ILE A 55 -28.99 -12.52 -8.68
N ILE A 56 -28.10 -13.44 -8.29
CA ILE A 56 -26.67 -13.19 -8.15
C ILE A 56 -25.98 -13.78 -9.36
N MET A 57 -25.25 -12.95 -10.09
CA MET A 57 -24.51 -13.33 -11.28
C MET A 57 -23.00 -13.26 -11.01
N PRO A 58 -22.22 -14.28 -11.37
CA PRO A 58 -20.77 -14.20 -11.28
C PRO A 58 -20.22 -13.19 -12.30
N TYR A 59 -19.11 -12.54 -11.96
CA TYR A 59 -18.30 -11.79 -12.91
C TYR A 59 -16.93 -12.44 -13.03
N GLU A 60 -16.86 -13.55 -13.77
CA GLU A 60 -15.72 -14.49 -13.77
C GLU A 60 -14.38 -13.85 -14.18
N GLU A 61 -14.41 -12.85 -15.05
CA GLU A 61 -13.21 -12.14 -15.52
C GLU A 61 -12.67 -11.11 -14.52
N GLN A 62 -13.37 -10.87 -13.41
CA GLN A 62 -12.99 -9.87 -12.42
C GLN A 62 -12.89 -10.50 -11.01
N ARG A 63 -11.92 -9.99 -10.26
CA ARG A 63 -11.77 -10.23 -8.82
C ARG A 63 -11.71 -8.92 -8.07
N VAL A 64 -12.12 -8.93 -6.82
CA VAL A 64 -11.97 -7.80 -5.91
C VAL A 64 -10.71 -8.00 -5.09
N LEU A 65 -9.92 -6.94 -4.97
CA LEU A 65 -8.81 -6.83 -4.03
C LEU A 65 -9.33 -6.18 -2.74
N TYR A 66 -8.93 -6.71 -1.61
CA TYR A 66 -9.31 -6.19 -0.29
C TYR A 66 -8.18 -6.37 0.72
N ARG A 67 -8.26 -5.63 1.83
CA ARG A 67 -7.26 -5.72 2.90
C ARG A 67 -7.52 -6.94 3.78
N SER A 68 -6.47 -7.70 4.12
CA SER A 68 -6.57 -8.85 5.03
C SER A 68 -7.02 -8.50 6.45
N ASP A 69 -6.77 -7.27 6.91
CA ASP A 69 -7.00 -6.85 8.30
C ASP A 69 -8.44 -6.38 8.56
N THR A 70 -9.00 -5.65 7.61
CA THR A 70 -10.27 -4.91 7.75
C THR A 70 -11.32 -5.39 6.75
N HIS A 71 -10.93 -6.22 5.78
CA HIS A 71 -11.75 -6.62 4.63
C HIS A 71 -12.25 -5.43 3.79
N ALA A 72 -11.64 -4.25 3.95
CA ALA A 72 -12.03 -3.07 3.20
C ALA A 72 -11.69 -3.25 1.71
N PRO A 73 -12.63 -2.93 0.80
CA PRO A 73 -12.41 -3.10 -0.63
C PRO A 73 -11.43 -2.06 -1.18
N LEU A 74 -10.46 -2.53 -1.97
CA LEU A 74 -9.46 -1.69 -2.61
C LEU A 74 -9.87 -1.36 -4.04
N SER A 75 -9.99 -2.38 -4.89
CA SER A 75 -10.36 -2.23 -6.30
C SER A 75 -10.95 -3.53 -6.85
N VAL A 76 -11.76 -3.42 -7.90
CA VAL A 76 -12.05 -4.54 -8.79
C VAL A 76 -11.01 -4.52 -9.90
N VAL A 77 -10.46 -5.68 -10.24
CA VAL A 77 -9.40 -5.86 -11.23
C VAL A 77 -9.66 -7.11 -12.06
N SER A 78 -9.10 -7.16 -13.26
CA SER A 78 -9.14 -8.38 -14.08
C SER A 78 -8.41 -9.53 -13.39
N GLN A 79 -8.80 -10.78 -13.67
CA GLN A 79 -8.12 -11.96 -13.12
C GLN A 79 -6.59 -11.99 -13.37
N ARG A 80 -6.12 -11.43 -14.50
CA ARG A 80 -4.69 -11.37 -14.86
C ARG A 80 -3.88 -10.28 -14.14
N PHE A 81 -4.54 -9.37 -13.42
CA PHE A 81 -3.85 -8.28 -12.72
C PHE A 81 -2.87 -8.85 -11.70
N GLN A 82 -1.66 -8.28 -11.63
CA GLN A 82 -0.63 -8.65 -10.66
C GLN A 82 -0.52 -7.51 -9.63
N GLU A 83 -0.97 -7.78 -8.42
CA GLU A 83 -0.80 -6.91 -7.27
C GLU A 83 0.64 -6.95 -6.76
N VAL A 84 1.12 -5.80 -6.30
CA VAL A 84 2.35 -5.71 -5.51
C VAL A 84 1.93 -5.48 -4.06
N GLN A 85 2.42 -6.33 -3.16
CA GLN A 85 2.10 -6.28 -1.74
C GLN A 85 2.74 -5.07 -1.07
N PRO A 86 2.10 -4.48 -0.04
CA PRO A 86 2.67 -3.35 0.70
C PRO A 86 4.06 -3.67 1.26
N ARG A 87 4.25 -4.90 1.75
CA ARG A 87 5.54 -5.38 2.25
C ARG A 87 6.60 -5.45 1.16
N GLU A 88 6.26 -5.90 -0.06
CA GLU A 88 7.22 -5.98 -1.17
C GLU A 88 7.77 -4.60 -1.55
N ILE A 89 6.97 -3.54 -1.41
CA ILE A 89 7.43 -2.15 -1.61
C ILE A 89 8.51 -1.81 -0.58
N LEU A 90 8.29 -2.11 0.70
CA LEU A 90 9.28 -1.83 1.75
C LEU A 90 10.56 -2.65 1.59
N GLU A 91 10.43 -3.92 1.22
CA GLU A 91 11.54 -4.84 0.97
C GLU A 91 12.40 -4.35 -0.22
N PHE A 92 11.76 -3.89 -1.30
CA PHE A 92 12.47 -3.26 -2.43
C PHE A 92 13.33 -2.07 -1.98
N TYR A 93 12.82 -1.22 -1.11
CA TYR A 93 13.59 -0.10 -0.57
C TYR A 93 14.72 -0.55 0.36
N ARG A 94 14.51 -1.59 1.18
CA ARG A 94 15.58 -2.18 2.00
C ARG A 94 16.74 -2.65 1.13
N ASP A 95 16.44 -3.39 0.07
CA ASP A 95 17.49 -3.93 -0.82
C ASP A 95 18.30 -2.79 -1.48
N LEU A 96 17.66 -1.65 -1.79
CA LEU A 96 18.35 -0.44 -2.24
C LEU A 96 19.23 0.19 -1.16
N THR A 97 18.76 0.23 0.09
CA THR A 97 19.54 0.78 1.22
C THR A 97 20.83 -0.02 1.46
N GLU A 98 20.74 -1.35 1.39
CA GLU A 98 21.87 -2.25 1.64
C GLU A 98 22.95 -2.16 0.54
N GLN A 99 22.56 -1.96 -0.72
CA GLN A 99 23.49 -1.99 -1.85
C GLN A 99 24.07 -0.61 -2.20
N SER A 100 23.31 0.47 -1.96
CA SER A 100 23.63 1.81 -2.48
C SER A 100 23.82 2.88 -1.40
N GLY A 101 23.74 2.51 -0.11
CA GLY A 101 23.82 3.46 1.00
C GLY A 101 22.65 4.43 1.05
N PHE A 102 21.52 4.04 0.46
CA PHE A 102 20.28 4.82 0.54
C PHE A 102 19.67 4.64 1.93
N GLU A 103 18.82 5.57 2.35
CA GLU A 103 18.11 5.48 3.63
C GLU A 103 16.62 5.65 3.38
N LEU A 104 15.81 4.72 3.88
CA LEU A 104 14.36 4.88 3.85
C LEU A 104 13.97 6.09 4.70
N GLU A 105 13.38 7.08 4.05
CA GLU A 105 13.11 8.38 4.66
C GLU A 105 11.66 8.49 5.08
N THR A 106 10.74 8.00 4.25
CA THR A 106 9.31 8.12 4.51
C THR A 106 8.55 7.00 3.80
N ALA A 107 7.50 6.48 4.42
CA ALA A 107 6.57 5.54 3.79
C ALA A 107 5.14 5.76 4.29
N GLY A 108 4.15 5.46 3.47
CA GLY A 108 2.77 5.62 3.90
C GLY A 108 1.70 5.07 2.96
N VAL A 109 0.48 5.10 3.47
CA VAL A 109 -0.74 4.69 2.78
C VAL A 109 -1.73 5.84 2.70
N LEU A 110 -2.36 5.99 1.54
CA LEU A 110 -3.41 6.97 1.28
C LEU A 110 -4.68 6.27 0.81
N LYS A 111 -5.81 6.99 0.88
CA LYS A 111 -7.11 6.51 0.37
C LYS A 111 -7.51 5.14 0.91
N GLY A 112 -7.27 4.91 2.21
CA GLY A 112 -7.62 3.65 2.88
C GLY A 112 -6.73 2.46 2.52
N GLY A 113 -5.55 2.68 1.96
CA GLY A 113 -4.66 1.61 1.48
C GLY A 113 -4.76 1.32 0.00
N LYS A 114 -5.48 2.15 -0.79
CA LYS A 114 -5.52 2.02 -2.25
C LYS A 114 -4.27 2.58 -2.94
N LYS A 115 -3.50 3.41 -2.22
CA LYS A 115 -2.24 3.97 -2.70
C LYS A 115 -1.16 3.79 -1.63
N PHE A 116 -0.02 3.27 -2.05
CA PHE A 116 1.18 3.10 -1.25
C PHE A 116 2.29 3.95 -1.84
N TRP A 117 3.17 4.42 -0.99
CA TRP A 117 4.36 5.15 -1.41
C TRP A 117 5.46 5.01 -0.36
N ALA A 118 6.69 5.12 -0.83
CA ALA A 118 7.87 5.22 0.00
C ALA A 118 8.89 6.09 -0.74
N LEU A 119 9.74 6.79 0.01
CA LEU A 119 10.86 7.58 -0.49
C LEU A 119 12.11 7.14 0.24
N ALA A 120 13.19 7.01 -0.51
CA ALA A 120 14.53 6.82 0.04
C ALA A 120 15.42 8.00 -0.32
N ARG A 121 16.21 8.43 0.64
CA ARG A 121 17.25 9.44 0.49
C ARG A 121 18.50 8.76 -0.05
N THR A 122 19.06 9.30 -1.13
CA THR A 122 20.25 8.73 -1.79
C THR A 122 21.58 9.18 -1.21
N GLY A 123 21.56 10.12 -0.26
CA GLY A 123 22.76 10.78 0.28
C GLY A 123 23.45 11.75 -0.70
N GLN A 124 23.00 11.83 -1.95
CA GLN A 124 23.56 12.75 -2.95
C GLN A 124 22.83 14.08 -2.94
N THR A 125 23.57 15.17 -2.73
CA THR A 125 23.07 16.54 -2.88
C THR A 125 23.58 17.14 -4.18
N SER A 126 22.66 17.58 -5.05
CA SER A 126 22.99 18.40 -6.22
C SER A 126 22.55 19.83 -5.97
N MET A 127 23.44 20.80 -6.18
CA MET A 127 23.08 22.21 -6.21
C MET A 127 22.69 22.59 -7.64
N LEU A 128 21.44 23.01 -7.84
CA LEU A 128 21.04 23.67 -9.08
C LEU A 128 21.76 25.01 -9.15
N LYS A 129 22.50 25.21 -10.25
CA LYS A 129 23.27 26.43 -10.52
C LYS A 129 22.40 27.48 -11.18
#